data_AF-A0A2N7G974-F1
#
_entry.id   AF-A0A2N7G974-F1
#
_cell.length_a   1.000
_cell.length_b   1.000
_cell.length_c   1.000
_cell.angle_alpha   90.00
_cell.angle_beta   90.00
_cell.angle_gamma   90.00
#
_symmetry.space_group_name_H-M   'P 1'
#
loop_
_entity.id
_entity.type
_entity.pdbx_description
1 polymer ?
#
loop_
_entity_poly.entity_id
_entity_poly.type
_entity_poly.pdbx_seq_one_letter_code
_entity_poly.pdbx_strand_id
1 'polypeptide(L)'
;MEKIMKAINKKQKGFTLIELMIVVAIIGVLSAIAVPAYKDYVTKSEAASALATMKSLITPAELIYQEAGEISTGINLVTALGISSGSNTLGTISVDVKDKIKFTFSDNALATETIELERTNSGWECAFSSSTVDLKGCS
;
A
#
# COMPACT_ATOMS: atom_id res chain seq x y z
N MET A 1 -30.11 17.29 -60.31
CA MET A 1 -29.51 16.59 -59.15
C MET A 1 -27.98 16.70 -59.08
N GLU A 2 -27.34 17.58 -59.84
CA GLU A 2 -25.86 17.70 -59.85
C GLU A 2 -25.29 18.57 -58.72
N LYS A 3 -26.11 19.43 -58.10
CA LYS A 3 -25.67 20.39 -57.07
C LYS A 3 -25.68 19.86 -55.63
N ILE A 4 -26.20 18.65 -55.38
CA ILE A 4 -26.34 18.09 -54.01
C ILE A 4 -25.11 17.27 -53.59
N MET A 5 -24.25 16.85 -54.53
CA MET A 5 -23.05 16.04 -54.26
C MET A 5 -21.78 16.88 -54.01
N LYS A 6 -21.89 18.20 -53.83
CA LYS A 6 -20.73 19.11 -53.68
C LYS A 6 -20.39 19.49 -52.24
N ALA A 7 -21.12 18.98 -51.26
CA ALA A 7 -20.80 19.06 -49.84
C ALA A 7 -20.96 17.63 -49.31
N ILE A 8 -19.93 16.83 -49.12
CA ILE A 8 -19.07 16.81 -47.94
C ILE A 8 -17.77 16.11 -48.37
N ASN A 9 -16.76 16.86 -48.80
CA ASN A 9 -15.39 16.35 -48.80
C ASN A 9 -14.61 17.19 -47.79
N LYS A 10 -14.98 17.03 -46.51
CA LYS A 10 -14.14 17.53 -45.41
C LYS A 10 -12.83 16.77 -45.56
N LYS A 11 -11.79 17.43 -46.09
CA LYS A 11 -10.42 16.92 -46.11
C LYS A 11 -10.12 16.43 -44.69
N GLN A 12 -10.11 15.11 -44.49
CA GLN A 12 -9.67 14.53 -43.23
C GLN A 12 -8.19 14.91 -43.09
N LYS A 13 -7.92 15.90 -42.23
CA LYS A 13 -6.56 16.18 -41.77
C LYS A 13 -6.18 15.02 -40.85
N GLY A 14 -5.54 13.99 -41.41
CA GLY A 14 -4.93 12.92 -40.63
C GLY A 14 -3.74 13.45 -39.83
N PHE A 15 -3.48 12.82 -38.69
CA PHE A 15 -2.28 13.06 -37.89
C PHE A 15 -1.06 12.59 -38.68
N THR A 16 0.03 13.36 -38.69
CA THR A 16 1.25 12.95 -39.38
C THR A 16 2.03 11.93 -38.54
N LEU A 17 2.75 11.02 -39.19
CA LEU A 17 3.63 10.07 -38.48
C LEU A 17 4.71 10.79 -37.67
N ILE A 18 5.18 11.93 -38.15
CA ILE A 18 6.19 12.72 -37.44
C ILE A 18 5.64 13.38 -36.17
N GLU A 19 4.40 13.88 -36.20
CA GLU A 19 3.73 14.37 -34.98
C GLU A 19 3.60 13.25 -33.94
N LEU A 20 3.23 12.04 -34.38
CA LEU A 20 3.09 10.91 -33.47
C LEU A 20 4.44 10.49 -32.87
N MET A 21 5.50 10.45 -33.66
CA MET A 21 6.85 10.12 -33.18
C MET A 21 7.36 11.11 -32.14
N ILE A 22 7.13 12.41 -32.34
CA ILE A 22 7.55 13.44 -31.37
C ILE A 22 6.77 13.28 -30.06
N VAL A 23 5.46 13.03 -30.13
CA VAL A 23 4.63 12.82 -28.94
C VAL A 23 5.12 11.60 -28.14
N VAL A 24 5.41 10.48 -28.81
CA VAL A 24 5.94 9.29 -28.15
C VAL A 24 7.31 9.55 -27.52
N ALA A 25 8.19 10.31 -28.20
CA ALA A 25 9.50 10.67 -27.66
C ALA A 25 9.38 11.50 -26.37
N ILE A 26 8.49 12.49 -26.34
CA ILE A 26 8.26 13.34 -25.16
C ILE A 26 7.67 12.52 -24.01
N ILE A 27 6.63 11.72 -24.27
CA ILE A 27 6.02 10.84 -23.25
C ILE A 27 7.04 9.84 -22.71
N GLY A 28 7.91 9.30 -23.58
CA GLY A 28 9.00 8.40 -23.20
C GLY A 28 9.91 9.01 -22.14
N VAL A 29 10.41 10.22 -22.37
CA VAL A 29 11.30 10.92 -21.41
C VAL A 29 10.58 11.21 -20.10
N LEU A 30 9.33 11.70 -20.14
CA LEU A 30 8.56 11.98 -18.93
C LEU A 30 8.26 10.70 -18.13
N SER A 31 7.93 9.61 -18.81
CA SER A 31 7.59 8.33 -18.17
C SER A 31 8.77 7.72 -17.41
N ALA A 32 9.99 7.90 -17.90
CA ALA A 32 11.21 7.35 -17.28
C ALA A 32 11.44 7.88 -15.86
N ILE A 33 11.01 9.12 -15.58
CA ILE A 33 11.13 9.76 -14.26
C ILE A 33 9.84 9.58 -13.45
N ALA A 34 8.69 9.72 -14.10
CA ALA A 34 7.40 9.71 -13.43
C ALA A 34 7.00 8.32 -12.89
N VAL A 35 7.30 7.25 -13.64
CA VAL A 35 6.93 5.88 -13.23
C VAL A 35 7.63 5.43 -11.95
N PRO A 36 8.96 5.52 -11.79
CA PRO A 36 9.60 5.12 -10.54
C PRO A 36 9.15 5.99 -9.36
N ALA A 37 9.05 7.30 -9.53
CA ALA A 37 8.59 8.20 -8.48
C ALA A 37 7.14 7.90 -8.03
N TYR A 38 6.25 7.57 -8.97
CA TYR A 38 4.88 7.16 -8.66
C TYR A 38 4.83 5.82 -7.92
N LYS A 39 5.66 4.85 -8.32
CA LYS A 39 5.77 3.56 -7.62
C LYS A 39 6.20 3.75 -6.17
N ASP A 40 7.25 4.54 -5.93
CA ASP A 40 7.74 4.82 -4.57
C ASP A 40 6.66 5.49 -3.69
N TYR A 41 5.87 6.40 -4.28
CA TYR A 41 4.76 7.05 -3.59
C TYR A 41 3.63 6.08 -3.22
N VAL A 42 3.25 5.19 -4.14
CA VAL A 42 2.24 4.16 -3.88
C VAL A 42 2.72 3.23 -2.77
N THR A 43 3.96 2.76 -2.85
CA THR A 43 4.57 1.89 -1.84
C THR A 43 4.59 2.54 -0.45
N LYS A 44 4.96 3.82 -0.35
CA LYS A 44 4.89 4.57 0.92
C LYS A 44 3.46 4.68 1.46
N SER A 45 2.49 4.89 0.56
CA SER A 45 1.08 5.01 0.93
C SER A 45 0.51 3.68 1.42
N GLU A 46 0.91 2.57 0.81
CA GLU A 46 0.55 1.21 1.24
C GLU A 46 1.12 0.91 2.63
N ALA A 47 2.40 1.22 2.86
CA ALA A 47 3.03 1.03 4.17
C ALA A 47 2.34 1.88 5.26
N ALA A 48 2.00 3.14 4.96
CA ALA A 48 1.27 4.01 5.89
C ALA A 48 -0.15 3.50 6.20
N SER A 49 -0.85 2.95 5.20
CA SER A 49 -2.18 2.35 5.36
C SER A 49 -2.14 1.10 6.25
N ALA A 50 -1.17 0.23 6.04
CA ALA A 50 -0.93 -0.93 6.89
C ALA A 50 -0.60 -0.51 8.32
N LEU A 51 0.26 0.49 8.51
CA LEU A 51 0.56 1.03 9.84
C LEU A 51 -0.68 1.62 10.53
N ALA A 52 -1.53 2.35 9.81
CA ALA A 52 -2.77 2.87 10.36
C ALA A 52 -3.69 1.75 10.85
N THR A 53 -3.76 0.65 10.11
CA THR A 53 -4.48 -0.56 10.52
C THR A 53 -3.86 -1.17 11.76
N MET A 54 -2.53 -1.27 11.84
CA MET A 54 -1.85 -1.81 13.01
C MET A 54 -2.05 -0.93 14.26
N LYS A 55 -2.01 0.40 14.10
CA LYS A 55 -2.23 1.33 15.22
C LYS A 55 -3.63 1.25 15.83
N SER A 56 -4.65 0.88 15.06
CA SER A 56 -5.99 0.68 15.63
C SER A 56 -6.06 -0.53 16.56
N LEU A 57 -5.11 -1.46 16.45
CA LEU A 57 -5.02 -2.65 17.30
C LEU A 57 -4.34 -2.40 18.65
N ILE A 58 -3.65 -1.27 18.82
CA ILE A 58 -2.94 -0.93 20.07
C ILE A 58 -3.91 -0.91 21.26
N THR A 59 -5.05 -0.22 21.13
CA THR A 59 -6.04 -0.11 22.21
C THR A 59 -6.64 -1.46 22.61
N PRO A 60 -7.22 -2.27 21.71
CA PRO A 60 -7.75 -3.57 22.09
C PRO A 60 -6.66 -4.54 22.58
N ALA A 61 -5.46 -4.48 22.02
CA ALA A 61 -4.34 -5.30 22.49
C ALA A 61 -3.88 -4.90 23.89
N GLU A 62 -3.89 -3.61 24.22
CA GLU A 62 -3.60 -3.14 25.57
C GLU A 62 -4.65 -3.64 26.56
N LEU A 63 -5.93 -3.64 26.20
CA LEU A 63 -6.98 -4.19 27.07
C LEU A 63 -6.73 -5.68 27.37
N ILE A 64 -6.42 -6.47 26.35
CA ILE A 64 -6.09 -7.90 26.51
C ILE A 64 -4.85 -8.06 27.40
N TYR A 65 -3.81 -7.26 27.18
CA TYR A 65 -2.60 -7.31 27.99
C TYR A 65 -2.87 -6.95 29.45
N GLN A 66 -3.74 -5.99 29.74
CA GLN A 66 -4.12 -5.62 31.10
C GLN A 66 -4.97 -6.69 31.80
N GLU A 67 -5.80 -7.43 31.04
CA GLU A 67 -6.65 -8.50 31.58
C GLU A 67 -5.88 -9.80 31.82
N ALA A 68 -5.05 -10.21 30.84
CA ALA A 68 -4.37 -11.51 30.84
C ALA A 68 -2.88 -11.44 31.24
N GLY A 69 -2.30 -10.23 31.30
CA GLY A 69 -0.86 -10.01 31.53
C GLY A 69 0.01 -10.34 30.31
N GLU A 70 -0.58 -10.80 29.21
CA GLU A 70 0.09 -11.14 27.97
C GLU A 70 -0.86 -11.12 26.78
N ILE A 71 -0.29 -10.92 25.59
CA ILE A 71 -0.95 -11.14 24.30
C ILE A 71 -0.45 -12.50 23.80
N SER A 72 -1.27 -13.54 23.98
CA SER A 72 -0.91 -14.92 23.64
C SER A 72 -0.81 -15.14 22.11
N THR A 73 -0.30 -16.28 21.67
CA THR A 73 -0.16 -16.57 20.23
C THR A 73 -1.40 -17.27 19.66
N GLY A 74 -1.74 -16.99 18.39
CA GLY A 74 -2.70 -17.79 17.61
C GLY A 74 -3.85 -17.02 16.94
N ILE A 75 -4.48 -17.66 15.94
CA ILE A 75 -5.51 -17.07 15.06
C ILE A 75 -6.75 -16.57 15.83
N ASN A 76 -7.13 -17.25 16.92
CA ASN A 76 -8.26 -16.82 17.75
C ASN A 76 -8.04 -15.44 18.40
N LEU A 77 -6.79 -15.02 18.55
CA LEU A 77 -6.51 -13.72 19.15
C LEU A 77 -6.70 -12.56 18.17
N VAL A 78 -6.55 -12.79 16.86
CA VAL A 78 -6.89 -11.77 15.86
C VAL A 78 -8.39 -11.43 15.97
N THR A 79 -9.23 -12.44 16.16
CA THR A 79 -10.66 -12.25 16.47
C THR A 79 -10.88 -11.56 17.82
N ALA A 80 -10.08 -11.87 18.85
CA ALA A 80 -10.17 -11.21 20.15
C ALA A 80 -9.77 -9.71 20.10
N LEU A 81 -8.88 -9.34 19.17
CA LEU A 81 -8.55 -7.96 18.84
C LEU A 81 -9.67 -7.24 18.06
N GLY A 82 -10.76 -7.94 17.73
CA GLY A 82 -11.92 -7.38 17.03
C GLY A 82 -11.70 -7.18 15.53
N ILE A 83 -10.71 -7.86 14.94
CA ILE A 83 -10.37 -7.75 13.52
C ILE A 83 -10.29 -9.14 12.86
N SER A 84 -10.41 -9.20 11.54
CA SER A 84 -10.08 -10.41 10.79
C SER A 84 -8.66 -10.33 10.26
N SER A 85 -7.97 -11.47 10.13
CA SER A 85 -6.58 -11.50 9.63
C SER A 85 -6.44 -10.86 8.25
N GLY A 86 -7.46 -10.94 7.39
CA GLY A 86 -7.51 -10.30 6.07
C GLY A 86 -8.31 -8.99 6.02
N SER A 87 -8.45 -8.27 7.15
CA SER A 87 -9.21 -7.01 7.19
C SER A 87 -8.55 -5.89 6.36
N ASN A 88 -7.28 -6.05 6.00
CA ASN A 88 -6.57 -5.16 5.09
C ASN A 88 -6.28 -5.93 3.80
N THR A 89 -6.53 -5.31 2.64
CA THR A 89 -6.30 -5.96 1.35
C THR A 89 -4.82 -6.07 0.97
N LEU A 90 -3.94 -5.33 1.66
CA LEU A 90 -2.50 -5.29 1.40
C LEU A 90 -1.75 -6.45 2.06
N GLY A 91 -2.37 -7.18 2.99
CA GLY A 91 -1.66 -8.14 3.81
C GLY A 91 -2.50 -8.76 4.91
N THR A 92 -1.86 -9.67 5.66
CA THR A 92 -2.49 -10.39 6.75
C THR A 92 -1.92 -9.98 8.11
N ILE A 93 -2.80 -9.93 9.11
CA ILE A 93 -2.45 -9.70 10.50
C ILE A 93 -2.35 -11.05 11.23
N SER A 94 -1.29 -11.25 11.99
CA SER A 94 -1.05 -12.42 12.84
C SER A 94 -0.46 -12.05 14.20
N VAL A 95 -0.60 -12.96 15.16
CA VAL A 95 0.06 -12.90 16.47
C VAL A 95 0.78 -14.24 16.66
N ASP A 96 1.97 -14.33 16.11
CA ASP A 96 2.77 -15.57 16.09
C ASP A 96 3.76 -15.63 17.26
N VAL A 97 4.03 -14.48 17.87
CA VAL A 97 4.94 -14.32 19.01
C VAL A 97 4.19 -13.58 20.10
N LYS A 98 4.39 -14.00 21.35
CA LYS A 98 3.81 -13.34 22.51
C LYS A 98 4.14 -11.84 22.50
N ASP A 99 3.15 -11.01 22.83
CA ASP A 99 3.27 -9.54 22.93
C ASP A 99 3.66 -8.84 21.61
N LYS A 100 3.61 -9.56 20.47
CA LYS A 100 3.92 -9.01 19.14
C LYS A 100 2.79 -9.24 18.14
N ILE A 101 2.28 -8.15 17.59
CA ILE A 101 1.32 -8.18 16.48
C ILE A 101 2.10 -7.93 15.19
N LYS A 102 1.90 -8.79 14.19
CA LYS A 102 2.61 -8.75 12.91
C LYS A 102 1.63 -8.48 11.77
N PHE A 103 2.01 -7.56 10.90
CA PHE A 103 1.42 -7.39 9.58
C PHE A 103 2.39 -7.92 8.53
N THR A 104 1.91 -8.81 7.67
CA THR A 104 2.68 -9.34 6.53
C THR A 104 2.01 -8.90 5.24
N PHE A 105 2.70 -8.16 4.39
CA PHE A 105 2.15 -7.75 3.09
C PHE A 105 2.03 -8.97 2.17
N SER A 106 0.89 -9.15 1.49
CA SER A 106 0.58 -10.42 0.81
C SER A 106 0.67 -10.39 -0.71
N ASP A 107 0.80 -9.24 -1.36
CA ASP A 107 1.00 -9.12 -2.81
C ASP A 107 1.23 -7.64 -3.11
N ASN A 108 2.48 -7.19 -3.25
CA ASN A 108 2.88 -5.83 -3.66
C ASN A 108 4.42 -5.64 -3.64
N ALA A 109 4.90 -4.41 -3.89
CA ALA A 109 6.32 -4.05 -3.77
C ALA A 109 6.95 -4.33 -2.39
N LEU A 110 6.10 -4.59 -1.36
CA LEU A 110 6.49 -4.86 0.02
C LEU A 110 6.21 -6.31 0.45
N ALA A 111 5.91 -7.24 -0.46
CA ALA A 111 5.41 -8.59 -0.13
C ALA A 111 6.30 -9.43 0.82
N THR A 112 7.58 -9.11 0.96
CA THR A 112 8.50 -9.78 1.89
C THR A 112 8.74 -9.00 3.18
N GLU A 113 8.17 -7.80 3.28
CA GLU A 113 8.36 -6.91 4.40
C GLU A 113 7.22 -7.07 5.42
N THR A 114 7.48 -6.67 6.66
CA THR A 114 6.53 -6.79 7.76
C THR A 114 6.58 -5.54 8.63
N ILE A 115 5.41 -5.19 9.19
CA ILE A 115 5.30 -4.23 10.29
C ILE A 115 5.02 -5.03 11.56
N GLU A 116 5.83 -4.85 12.59
CA GLU A 116 5.65 -5.49 13.89
C GLU A 116 5.37 -4.44 14.96
N LEU A 117 4.34 -4.66 15.76
CA LEU A 117 4.06 -3.93 16.98
C LEU A 117 4.38 -4.81 18.17
N GLU A 118 5.31 -4.39 19.02
CA GLU A 118 5.72 -5.09 20.22
C GLU A 118 5.35 -4.29 21.46
N ARG A 119 4.71 -4.96 22.42
CA ARG A 119 4.46 -4.37 23.75
C ARG A 119 5.70 -4.56 24.62
N THR A 120 6.42 -3.48 24.90
CA THR A 120 7.53 -3.44 25.86
C THR A 120 7.07 -2.84 27.18
N ASN A 121 7.85 -2.94 28.26
CA ASN A 121 7.46 -2.40 29.57
C ASN A 121 7.20 -0.87 29.55
N SER A 122 7.77 -0.15 28.58
CA SER A 122 7.66 1.30 28.41
C SER A 122 6.55 1.73 27.45
N GLY A 123 5.91 0.81 26.73
CA GLY A 123 4.83 1.12 25.80
C GLY A 123 4.86 0.23 24.55
N TRP A 124 4.27 0.74 23.48
CA TRP A 124 4.21 0.05 22.20
C TRP A 124 5.35 0.53 21.30
N GLU A 125 6.19 -0.41 20.88
CA GLU A 125 7.26 -0.17 19.92
C GLU A 125 6.85 -0.72 18.56
N CYS A 126 7.25 -0.02 17.49
CA CYS A 126 6.92 -0.38 16.12
C CYS A 126 8.20 -0.58 15.34
N ALA A 127 8.33 -1.74 14.70
CA ALA A 127 9.43 -2.07 13.82
C ALA A 127 8.91 -2.32 12.40
N PHE A 128 9.57 -1.72 11.41
CA PHE A 128 9.29 -1.98 10.00
C PHE A 128 10.53 -2.59 9.35
N SER A 129 10.36 -3.69 8.62
CA SER A 129 11.49 -4.44 8.08
C SER A 129 12.05 -3.87 6.76
N SER A 130 11.44 -2.83 6.18
CA SER A 130 11.97 -2.20 4.98
C SER A 130 13.18 -1.34 5.28
N SER A 131 14.19 -1.43 4.41
CA SER A 131 15.29 -0.47 4.36
C SER A 131 15.12 0.58 3.24
N THR A 132 14.12 0.40 2.38
CA THR A 132 13.90 1.24 1.19
C THR A 132 12.83 2.32 1.42
N VAL A 133 11.93 2.07 2.36
CA VAL A 133 10.81 2.96 2.69
C VAL A 133 10.92 3.43 4.14
N ASP A 134 11.09 4.74 4.32
CA ASP A 134 10.99 5.38 5.63
C ASP A 134 9.51 5.53 6.04
N LEU A 135 9.11 4.83 7.09
CA LEU A 135 7.74 4.77 7.57
C LEU A 135 7.55 5.66 8.81
N LYS A 136 7.14 6.91 8.57
CA LYS A 136 6.93 7.88 9.66
C LYS A 136 5.88 7.39 10.66
N GLY A 137 6.26 7.40 11.94
CA GLY A 137 5.41 6.96 13.04
C GLY A 137 5.53 5.47 13.36
N CYS A 138 6.49 4.77 12.76
CA CYS A 138 7.02 3.47 13.14
C CYS A 138 8.56 3.61 13.22
N SER A 139 9.03 4.22 14.30
CA SER A 139 10.44 4.59 14.52
C SER A 139 10.73 4.69 16.00
#